data_AF-A0A2M6P254-F1
#
_entry.id   AF-A0A2M6P254-F1
#
_cell.length_a   1.000
_cell.length_b   1.000
_cell.length_c   1.000
_cell.angle_alpha   90.00
_cell.angle_beta   90.00
_cell.angle_gamma   90.00
#
_symmetry.space_group_name_H-M   'P 1'
#
loop_
_entity.id
_entity.type
_entity.pdbx_description
1 polymer ?
#
loop_
_entity_poly.entity_id
_entity_poly.type
_entity_poly.pdbx_seq_one_letter_code
_entity_poly.pdbx_strand_id
1 'polypeptide(L)'
;MRGLEYDAQGSCWTWLKKGNRRMKSWDNTILGQIFIRGNELVGEVNSLERALRLKNKLAIGLGKMVVFDRIDSKDFAAMPQPSQEDRRKFEEEQRRIHSDPDVRKALLQKQKEYYLKDWISSRIPALNNKTPLQAVKTKEGRLQLEVLINRMEGMSNAQPDYLPKMDMNFLRQKLGLPLADRS
;
A
#
# COMPACT_ATOMS: atom_id res chain seq x y z
N MET A 1 -26.89 -1.45 -1.08
CA MET A 1 -25.98 -0.50 -0.40
C MET A 1 -24.79 -0.18 -1.32
N ARG A 2 -24.55 1.07 -1.72
CA ARG A 2 -23.49 1.40 -2.71
C ARG A 2 -22.06 1.27 -2.13
N GLY A 3 -21.13 0.74 -2.94
CA GLY A 3 -19.70 0.66 -2.63
C GLY A 3 -19.29 -0.48 -1.69
N LEU A 4 -20.13 -1.51 -1.50
CA LEU A 4 -19.71 -2.76 -0.86
C LEU A 4 -19.60 -3.84 -1.91
N GLU A 5 -18.46 -4.51 -1.94
CA GLU A 5 -18.19 -5.65 -2.79
C GLU A 5 -17.92 -6.86 -1.91
N TYR A 6 -18.51 -8.00 -2.24
CA TYR A 6 -18.31 -9.25 -1.50
C TYR A 6 -17.09 -9.97 -2.07
N ASP A 7 -16.14 -10.29 -1.18
CA ASP A 7 -15.01 -11.15 -1.46
C ASP A 7 -15.31 -12.55 -0.93
N ALA A 8 -15.58 -13.47 -1.86
CA ALA A 8 -15.89 -14.86 -1.53
C ALA A 8 -14.67 -15.63 -0.96
N GLN A 9 -13.44 -15.23 -1.29
CA GLN A 9 -12.23 -15.88 -0.78
C GLN A 9 -11.96 -15.45 0.66
N GLY A 10 -12.11 -14.16 0.95
CA GLY A 10 -11.97 -13.60 2.30
C GLY A 10 -13.20 -13.78 3.20
N SER A 11 -14.32 -14.28 2.65
CA SER A 11 -15.64 -14.32 3.32
C SER A 11 -15.98 -12.98 4.00
N CYS A 12 -15.72 -11.88 3.29
CA CYS A 12 -15.85 -10.53 3.83
C CYS A 12 -16.41 -9.55 2.78
N TRP A 13 -16.93 -8.42 3.23
CA TRP A 13 -17.32 -7.31 2.36
C TRP A 13 -16.30 -6.19 2.45
N THR A 14 -15.84 -5.72 1.31
CA THR A 14 -14.94 -4.57 1.21
C THR A 14 -15.72 -3.30 0.91
N TRP A 15 -15.57 -2.29 1.76
CA TRP A 15 -16.14 -0.96 1.52
C TRP A 15 -15.19 -0.11 0.69
N LEU A 16 -15.59 0.22 -0.53
CA LEU A 16 -14.79 0.91 -1.52
C LEU A 16 -15.27 2.33 -1.82
N LYS A 17 -14.31 3.18 -2.18
CA LYS A 17 -14.53 4.48 -2.84
C LYS A 17 -13.76 4.50 -4.15
N LYS A 18 -14.38 4.98 -5.23
CA LYS A 18 -13.69 5.17 -6.52
C LYS A 18 -12.55 6.18 -6.42
N GLY A 19 -11.43 5.83 -7.03
CA GLY A 19 -10.19 6.58 -7.12
C GLY A 19 -9.44 6.70 -5.80
N ASN A 20 -8.21 7.20 -5.88
CA ASN A 20 -7.41 7.60 -4.72
C ASN A 20 -6.83 9.00 -4.96
N ARG A 21 -6.99 9.90 -3.98
CA ARG A 21 -6.54 11.30 -4.08
C ARG A 21 -5.01 11.42 -4.12
N ARG A 22 -4.29 10.50 -3.48
CA ARG A 22 -2.82 10.52 -3.38
C ARG A 22 -2.19 9.73 -4.52
N MET A 23 -2.74 8.57 -4.86
CA MET A 23 -2.22 7.69 -5.92
C MET A 23 -3.20 7.66 -7.08
N LYS A 24 -2.95 8.46 -8.12
CA LYS A 24 -3.94 8.68 -9.19
C LYS A 24 -4.12 7.45 -10.07
N SER A 25 -3.11 6.58 -10.14
CA SER A 25 -3.17 5.30 -10.85
C SER A 25 -4.08 4.26 -10.19
N TRP A 26 -4.56 4.49 -8.96
CA TRP A 26 -5.41 3.54 -8.26
C TRP A 26 -6.89 3.81 -8.56
N ASP A 27 -7.60 2.76 -8.98
CA ASP A 27 -9.01 2.83 -9.35
C ASP A 27 -9.95 2.97 -8.15
N ASN A 28 -9.48 2.61 -6.96
CA ASN A 28 -10.26 2.60 -5.72
C ASN A 28 -9.42 2.86 -4.46
N THR A 29 -10.12 3.21 -3.39
CA THR A 29 -9.62 3.30 -2.02
C THR A 29 -10.45 2.39 -1.14
N ILE A 30 -9.82 1.45 -0.45
CA ILE A 30 -10.47 0.63 0.59
C ILE A 30 -10.71 1.51 1.82
N LEU A 31 -11.98 1.64 2.19
CA LEU A 31 -12.44 2.41 3.35
C LEU A 31 -12.53 1.55 4.61
N GLY A 32 -12.83 0.26 4.45
CA GLY A 32 -12.90 -0.71 5.53
C GLY A 32 -13.29 -2.10 5.02
N GLN A 33 -13.26 -3.07 5.92
CA GLN A 33 -13.72 -4.44 5.68
C GLN A 33 -14.80 -4.80 6.70
N ILE A 34 -15.71 -5.69 6.31
CA ILE A 34 -16.83 -6.12 7.14
C ILE A 34 -16.85 -7.65 7.11
N PHE A 35 -16.97 -8.24 8.29
CA PHE A 35 -16.94 -9.68 8.51
C PHE A 35 -18.17 -10.09 9.31
N ILE A 36 -18.65 -11.31 9.08
CA ILE A 36 -19.60 -11.95 10.00
C ILE A 36 -18.79 -12.92 10.87
N ARG A 37 -18.86 -12.75 12.19
CA ARG A 37 -18.24 -13.64 13.18
C ARG A 37 -19.33 -14.17 14.10
N GLY A 38 -19.77 -15.40 13.85
CA GLY A 38 -20.92 -15.95 14.56
C GLY A 38 -22.17 -15.09 14.31
N ASN A 39 -22.72 -14.50 15.37
CA ASN A 39 -23.88 -13.60 15.31
C ASN A 39 -23.51 -12.11 15.32
N GLU A 40 -22.22 -11.78 15.17
CA GLU A 40 -21.72 -10.41 15.18
C GLU A 40 -21.31 -9.96 13.78
N LEU A 41 -21.64 -8.71 13.45
CA LEU A 41 -21.17 -8.04 12.25
C LEU A 41 -20.02 -7.09 12.64
N VAL A 42 -18.81 -7.46 12.27
CA VAL A 42 -17.58 -6.76 12.67
C VAL A 42 -17.06 -5.91 11.51
N GLY A 43 -16.94 -4.60 11.73
CA GLY A 43 -16.37 -3.66 10.76
C GLY A 43 -14.99 -3.17 11.17
N GLU A 44 -13.98 -3.37 10.34
CA GLU A 44 -12.60 -2.92 10.56
C GLU A 44 -12.26 -1.74 9.65
N VAL A 45 -11.79 -0.64 10.24
CA VAL A 45 -11.50 0.62 9.55
C VAL A 45 -10.29 1.31 10.16
N ASN A 46 -9.63 2.16 9.38
CA ASN A 46 -8.41 2.87 9.80
C ASN A 46 -8.67 4.24 10.48
N SER A 47 -9.92 4.57 10.85
CA SER A 47 -10.20 5.79 11.62
C SER A 47 -11.57 5.76 12.31
N LEU A 48 -11.70 6.50 13.41
CA LEU A 48 -12.98 6.68 14.12
C LEU A 48 -14.05 7.31 13.22
N GLU A 49 -13.69 8.32 12.42
CA GLU A 49 -14.61 8.93 11.46
C GLU A 49 -15.20 7.89 10.49
N ARG A 50 -14.36 6.97 9.99
CA ARG A 50 -14.83 5.88 9.12
C ARG A 50 -15.69 4.88 9.88
N ALA A 51 -15.41 4.62 11.16
CA ALA A 51 -16.19 3.70 11.99
C ALA A 51 -17.61 4.22 12.19
N LEU A 52 -17.75 5.51 12.52
CA LEU A 52 -19.05 6.18 12.65
C LEU A 52 -19.83 6.17 11.33
N ARG A 53 -19.14 6.44 10.20
CA ARG A 53 -19.76 6.37 8.87
C ARG A 53 -20.20 4.95 8.52
N LEU A 54 -19.41 3.95 8.85
CA LEU A 54 -19.73 2.55 8.61
C LEU A 54 -20.92 2.10 9.47
N LYS A 55 -20.94 2.46 10.76
CA LYS A 55 -22.08 2.25 11.67
C LYS A 55 -23.37 2.79 11.07
N ASN A 56 -23.39 4.05 10.67
CA ASN A 56 -24.59 4.68 10.10
C ASN A 56 -25.02 3.97 8.81
N LYS A 57 -24.05 3.60 7.98
CA LYS A 57 -24.31 2.89 6.73
C LYS A 57 -24.95 1.53 6.97
N LEU A 58 -24.44 0.76 7.94
CA LEU A 58 -24.99 -0.55 8.33
C LEU A 58 -26.37 -0.41 8.96
N ALA A 59 -26.57 0.54 9.88
CA ALA A 59 -27.86 0.79 10.51
C ALA A 59 -28.95 1.15 9.49
N ILE A 60 -28.65 2.03 8.52
CA ILE A 60 -29.59 2.39 7.45
C ILE A 60 -29.90 1.19 6.55
N GLY A 61 -28.89 0.38 6.21
CA GLY A 61 -29.05 -0.70 5.24
C GLY A 61 -29.68 -1.98 5.79
N LEU A 62 -29.43 -2.31 7.05
CA LEU A 62 -29.88 -3.53 7.70
C LEU A 62 -31.02 -3.27 8.69
N GLY A 63 -31.26 -2.02 9.06
CA GLY A 63 -32.36 -1.60 9.93
C GLY A 63 -32.36 -2.37 11.25
N LYS A 64 -33.49 -3.01 11.56
CA LYS A 64 -33.71 -3.74 12.81
C LYS A 64 -32.95 -5.07 12.90
N MET A 65 -32.30 -5.53 11.83
CA MET A 65 -31.52 -6.78 11.83
C MET A 65 -30.21 -6.66 12.60
N VAL A 66 -29.75 -5.44 12.87
CA VAL A 66 -28.51 -5.18 13.59
C VAL A 66 -28.77 -4.21 14.73
N VAL A 67 -28.11 -4.46 15.87
CA VAL A 67 -28.05 -3.52 16.98
C VAL A 67 -26.60 -3.08 17.12
N PHE A 68 -26.39 -1.78 17.30
CA PHE A 68 -25.06 -1.27 17.55
C PHE A 68 -24.58 -1.71 18.94
N ASP A 69 -23.46 -2.42 18.99
CA ASP A 69 -22.80 -2.79 20.24
C ASP A 69 -21.79 -1.69 20.65
N ARG A 70 -20.64 -1.62 19.98
CA ARG A 70 -19.56 -0.68 20.31
C ARG A 70 -18.65 -0.32 19.14
N ILE A 71 -17.72 0.61 19.40
CA ILE A 71 -16.55 0.88 18.56
C ILE A 71 -15.33 0.73 19.44
N ASP A 72 -14.50 -0.28 19.16
CA ASP A 72 -13.20 -0.42 19.78
C ASP A 72 -12.15 0.30 18.93
N SER A 73 -11.39 1.21 19.53
CA SER A 73 -10.23 1.85 18.91
C SER A 73 -8.98 1.34 19.60
N LYS A 74 -8.01 0.86 18.82
CA LYS A 74 -6.71 0.44 19.32
C LYS A 74 -5.65 1.33 18.72
N ASP A 75 -4.81 1.88 19.60
CA ASP A 75 -3.59 2.53 19.15
C ASP A 75 -2.66 1.50 18.53
N PHE A 76 -2.03 1.87 17.42
CA PHE A 76 -1.07 1.01 16.74
C PHE A 76 0.07 0.56 17.69
N ALA A 77 0.50 1.45 18.59
CA ALA A 77 1.54 1.15 19.58
C ALA A 77 1.10 0.11 20.63
N ALA A 78 -0.21 -0.06 20.86
CA ALA A 78 -0.77 -1.02 21.80
C ALA A 78 -1.14 -2.36 21.14
N MET A 79 -0.96 -2.49 19.81
CA MET A 79 -1.20 -3.76 19.14
C MET A 79 -0.14 -4.79 19.55
N PRO A 80 -0.54 -6.05 19.81
CA PRO A 80 0.40 -7.10 20.11
C PRO A 80 1.36 -7.27 18.95
N GLN A 81 2.66 -7.34 19.26
CA GLN A 81 3.67 -7.66 18.25
C GLN A 81 3.48 -9.11 17.80
N PRO A 82 3.60 -9.40 16.49
CA PRO A 82 3.49 -10.76 16.01
C PRO A 82 4.56 -11.63 16.66
N SER A 83 4.15 -12.82 17.10
CA SER A 83 5.06 -13.79 17.72
C SER A 83 6.12 -14.25 16.72
N GLN A 84 7.19 -14.91 17.19
CA GLN A 84 8.18 -15.47 16.29
C GLN A 84 7.58 -16.49 15.32
N GLU A 85 6.59 -17.26 15.77
CA GLU A 85 5.87 -18.23 14.94
C GLU A 85 5.03 -17.52 13.87
N ASP A 86 4.29 -16.46 14.22
CA ASP A 86 3.51 -15.68 13.26
C ASP A 86 4.41 -15.08 12.17
N ARG A 87 5.59 -14.57 12.56
CA ARG A 87 6.57 -14.03 11.62
C ARG A 87 7.10 -15.10 10.68
N ARG A 88 7.39 -16.31 11.16
CA ARG A 88 7.84 -17.44 10.34
C ARG A 88 6.77 -17.85 9.34
N LYS A 89 5.52 -18.04 9.79
CA LYS A 89 4.39 -18.39 8.92
C LYS A 89 4.16 -17.33 7.84
N PHE A 90 4.24 -16.05 8.22
CA PHE A 90 4.15 -14.95 7.28
C PHE A 90 5.29 -14.98 6.25
N GLU A 91 6.53 -15.21 6.68
CA GLU A 91 7.67 -15.31 5.78
C GLU A 91 7.56 -16.48 4.80
N GLU A 92 7.15 -17.66 5.27
CA GLU A 92 6.91 -18.84 4.45
C GLU A 92 5.82 -18.60 3.40
N GLU A 93 4.72 -17.97 3.81
CA GLU A 93 3.63 -17.58 2.91
C GLU A 93 4.12 -16.59 1.84
N GLN A 94 4.86 -15.55 2.24
CA GLN A 94 5.45 -14.61 1.29
C GLN A 94 6.40 -15.33 0.32
N ARG A 95 7.26 -16.21 0.82
CA ARG A 95 8.17 -16.99 -0.02
C ARG A 95 7.42 -17.85 -1.04
N ARG A 96 6.31 -18.47 -0.64
CA ARG A 96 5.45 -19.25 -1.55
C ARG A 96 4.85 -18.38 -2.63
N ILE A 97 4.20 -17.27 -2.26
CA ILE A 97 3.58 -16.33 -3.22
C ILE A 97 4.62 -15.80 -4.21
N HIS A 98 5.78 -15.38 -3.71
CA HIS A 98 6.85 -14.84 -4.54
C HIS A 98 7.71 -15.91 -5.19
N SER A 99 7.44 -17.20 -5.06
CA SER A 99 8.14 -18.24 -5.82
C SER A 99 7.68 -18.31 -7.28
N ASP A 100 6.47 -17.82 -7.56
CA ASP A 100 5.89 -17.79 -8.90
C ASP A 100 6.54 -16.68 -9.77
N PRO A 101 7.13 -17.03 -10.93
CA PRO A 101 7.74 -16.06 -11.84
C PRO A 101 6.78 -14.99 -12.37
N ASP A 102 5.51 -15.34 -12.63
CA ASP A 102 4.52 -14.41 -13.16
C ASP A 102 4.10 -13.40 -12.10
N VAL A 103 3.98 -13.84 -10.85
CA VAL A 103 3.76 -12.94 -9.70
C VAL A 103 4.91 -11.96 -9.54
N ARG A 104 6.17 -12.43 -9.60
CA ARG A 104 7.36 -11.56 -9.54
C ARG A 104 7.35 -10.52 -10.65
N LYS A 105 7.08 -10.94 -11.88
CA LYS A 105 7.05 -10.07 -13.07
C LYS A 105 5.95 -9.02 -12.94
N ALA A 106 4.75 -9.42 -12.53
CA ALA A 106 3.63 -8.51 -12.31
C ALA A 106 3.96 -7.47 -11.22
N LEU A 107 4.57 -7.89 -10.12
CA LEU A 107 4.96 -6.99 -9.03
C LEU A 107 5.99 -5.96 -9.48
N LEU A 108 7.05 -6.38 -10.18
CA LEU A 108 8.06 -5.49 -10.73
C LEU A 108 7.46 -4.49 -11.73
N GLN A 109 6.57 -4.96 -12.61
CA GLN A 109 5.89 -4.11 -13.58
C GLN A 109 5.02 -3.05 -12.90
N LYS A 110 4.23 -3.44 -11.88
CA LYS A 110 3.40 -2.49 -11.12
C LYS A 110 4.21 -1.46 -10.36
N GLN A 111 5.30 -1.87 -9.73
CA GLN A 111 6.21 -0.94 -9.07
C GLN A 111 6.86 0.03 -10.07
N LYS A 112 7.32 -0.47 -11.22
CA LYS A 112 7.88 0.38 -12.29
C LYS A 112 6.86 1.40 -12.80
N GLU A 113 5.62 0.98 -13.03
CA GLU A 113 4.52 1.88 -13.40
C GLU A 113 4.29 2.97 -12.36
N TYR A 114 4.26 2.61 -11.07
CA TYR A 114 4.12 3.57 -9.98
C TYR A 114 5.23 4.63 -10.01
N TYR A 115 6.49 4.20 -10.12
CA TYR A 115 7.62 5.14 -10.14
C TYR A 115 7.59 6.08 -11.35
N LEU A 116 7.25 5.55 -12.53
CA LEU A 116 7.23 6.32 -13.77
C LEU A 116 6.01 7.24 -13.91
N LYS A 117 4.90 6.96 -13.22
CA LYS A 117 3.65 7.74 -13.33
C LYS A 117 3.43 8.64 -12.12
N ASP A 118 3.30 8.05 -10.94
CA ASP A 118 2.87 8.76 -9.73
C ASP A 118 4.06 9.37 -9.00
N TRP A 119 5.12 8.59 -8.75
CA TRP A 119 6.23 9.05 -7.91
C TRP A 119 6.97 10.25 -8.55
N ILE A 120 7.21 10.20 -9.86
CA ILE A 120 7.91 11.26 -10.60
C ILE A 120 7.21 12.63 -10.54
N SER A 121 5.90 12.62 -10.29
CA SER A 121 5.05 13.80 -10.18
C SER A 121 4.63 14.13 -8.74
N SER A 122 5.04 13.31 -7.78
CA SER A 122 4.73 13.49 -6.35
C SER A 122 5.72 14.44 -5.69
N ARG A 123 5.25 15.25 -4.74
CA ARG A 123 6.13 16.09 -3.91
C ARG A 123 6.81 15.22 -2.87
N ILE A 124 8.14 15.30 -2.79
CA ILE A 124 8.95 14.46 -1.91
C ILE A 124 9.61 15.34 -0.86
N PRO A 125 9.39 15.11 0.45
CA PRO A 125 10.01 15.90 1.51
C PRO A 125 11.54 15.96 1.42
N ALA A 126 12.19 14.83 1.11
CA ALA A 126 13.64 14.74 0.92
C ALA A 126 14.18 15.56 -0.27
N LEU A 127 13.30 16.02 -1.17
CA LEU A 127 13.64 16.92 -2.29
C LEU A 127 13.13 18.35 -2.03
N ASN A 128 13.09 18.78 -0.76
CA ASN A 128 12.54 20.07 -0.35
C ASN A 128 11.09 20.28 -0.85
N ASN A 129 10.26 19.23 -0.76
CA ASN A 129 8.88 19.19 -1.26
C ASN A 129 8.73 19.47 -2.77
N LYS A 130 9.80 19.36 -3.56
CA LYS A 130 9.74 19.37 -5.03
C LYS A 130 9.37 17.98 -5.57
N THR A 131 8.91 17.93 -6.81
CA THR A 131 8.78 16.66 -7.54
C THR A 131 10.12 16.23 -8.13
N PRO A 132 10.35 14.94 -8.41
CA PRO A 132 11.52 14.49 -9.16
C PRO A 132 11.73 15.24 -10.48
N LEU A 133 10.65 15.47 -11.24
CA LEU A 133 10.70 16.27 -12.49
C LEU A 133 11.12 17.73 -12.28
N GLN A 134 10.87 18.30 -11.10
CA GLN A 134 11.30 19.65 -10.75
C GLN A 134 12.74 19.67 -10.23
N ALA A 135 13.09 18.72 -9.36
CA ALA A 135 14.41 18.64 -8.74
C ALA A 135 15.51 18.43 -9.78
N VAL A 136 15.27 17.57 -10.79
CA VAL A 136 16.24 17.25 -11.84
C VAL A 136 16.68 18.46 -12.70
N LYS A 137 15.95 19.58 -12.64
CA LYS A 137 16.29 20.80 -13.40
C LYS A 137 17.47 21.57 -12.81
N THR A 138 17.85 21.28 -11.57
CA THR A 138 18.93 21.98 -10.85
C THR A 138 20.06 21.02 -10.54
N LYS A 139 21.31 21.50 -10.50
CA LYS A 139 22.47 20.67 -10.13
C LYS A 139 22.30 20.04 -8.74
N GLU A 140 21.90 20.84 -7.76
CA GLU A 140 21.62 20.38 -6.40
C GLU A 140 20.52 19.32 -6.35
N GLY A 141 19.39 19.55 -7.04
CA GLY A 141 18.29 18.59 -7.05
C GLY A 141 18.62 17.28 -7.77
N ARG A 142 19.54 17.27 -8.74
CA ARG A 142 20.09 16.02 -9.33
C ARG A 142 20.87 15.22 -8.29
N LEU A 143 21.76 15.85 -7.54
CA LEU A 143 22.51 15.19 -6.47
C LEU A 143 21.58 14.62 -5.40
N GLN A 144 20.55 15.38 -4.98
CA GLN A 144 19.54 14.89 -4.03
C GLN A 144 18.77 13.68 -4.58
N LEU A 145 18.42 13.69 -5.87
CA LEU A 145 17.76 12.57 -6.52
C LEU A 145 18.66 11.34 -6.61
N GLU A 146 19.93 11.49 -6.94
CA GLU A 146 20.89 10.38 -7.00
C GLU A 146 21.05 9.72 -5.63
N VAL A 147 21.24 10.51 -4.56
CA VAL A 147 21.31 10.00 -3.18
C VAL A 147 20.03 9.28 -2.78
N LEU A 148 18.87 9.84 -3.15
CA LEU A 148 17.58 9.23 -2.84
C LEU A 148 17.39 7.90 -3.57
N ILE A 149 17.71 7.82 -4.87
CA ILE A 149 17.60 6.59 -5.65
C ILE A 149 18.61 5.55 -5.18
N ASN A 150 19.85 5.92 -4.87
CA ASN A 150 20.86 5.03 -4.28
C ASN A 150 20.33 4.38 -2.99
N ARG A 151 19.67 5.18 -2.13
CA ARG A 151 19.06 4.66 -0.90
C ARG A 151 17.92 3.67 -1.18
N MET A 152 17.10 3.93 -2.19
CA MET A 152 16.03 3.01 -2.60
C MET A 152 16.60 1.69 -3.12
N GLU A 153 17.63 1.73 -3.96
CA GLU A 153 18.34 0.55 -4.46
C GLU A 153 18.95 -0.25 -3.32
N GLY A 154 19.63 0.43 -2.37
CA GLY A 154 20.17 -0.22 -1.17
C GLY A 154 19.11 -0.90 -0.31
N MET A 155 17.96 -0.26 -0.11
CA MET A 155 16.82 -0.86 0.59
C MET A 155 16.25 -2.06 -0.16
N SER A 156 16.16 -2.00 -1.49
CA SER A 156 15.70 -3.13 -2.31
C SER A 156 16.69 -4.30 -2.26
N ASN A 157 18.00 -4.02 -2.25
CA ASN A 157 19.04 -5.05 -2.20
C ASN A 157 19.14 -5.74 -0.83
N ALA A 158 18.79 -5.03 0.26
CA ALA A 158 18.74 -5.58 1.61
C ALA A 158 17.49 -6.44 1.88
N GLN A 159 16.54 -6.52 0.94
CA GLN A 159 15.38 -7.40 1.08
C GLN A 159 15.78 -8.87 0.97
N PRO A 160 15.02 -9.78 1.60
CA PRO A 160 15.20 -11.22 1.41
C PRO A 160 15.16 -11.63 -0.06
N ASP A 161 15.97 -12.62 -0.45
CA ASP A 161 16.17 -13.01 -1.86
C ASP A 161 14.92 -13.58 -2.55
N TYR A 162 13.90 -13.99 -1.78
CA TYR A 162 12.63 -14.40 -2.35
C TYR A 162 11.80 -13.22 -2.88
N LEU A 163 12.09 -11.99 -2.46
CA LEU A 163 11.47 -10.78 -3.00
C LEU A 163 12.22 -10.32 -4.27
N PRO A 164 11.50 -9.84 -5.30
CA PRO A 164 12.14 -9.37 -6.50
C PRO A 164 12.87 -8.03 -6.24
N LYS A 165 14.18 -8.02 -6.51
CA LYS A 165 15.01 -6.81 -6.45
C LYS A 165 14.72 -5.92 -7.64
N MET A 166 14.58 -4.61 -7.41
CA MET A 166 14.27 -3.64 -8.44
C MET A 166 15.52 -2.86 -8.87
N ASP A 167 15.92 -3.04 -10.14
CA ASP A 167 16.91 -2.16 -10.78
C ASP A 167 16.27 -0.80 -11.06
N MET A 168 16.77 0.28 -10.45
CA MET A 168 16.22 1.63 -10.60
C MET A 168 16.82 2.39 -11.79
N ASN A 169 17.67 1.76 -12.62
CA ASN A 169 18.21 2.37 -13.83
C ASN A 169 17.13 2.85 -14.81
N PHE A 170 15.95 2.21 -14.86
CA PHE A 170 14.84 2.72 -15.67
C PHE A 170 14.39 4.13 -15.23
N LEU A 171 14.45 4.41 -13.93
CA LEU A 171 14.07 5.69 -13.35
C LEU A 171 15.17 6.73 -13.57
N ARG A 172 16.43 6.32 -13.42
CA ARG A 172 17.61 7.16 -13.74
C ARG A 172 17.57 7.60 -15.20
N GLN A 173 17.36 6.67 -16.13
CA GLN A 173 17.18 6.98 -17.56
C GLN A 173 16.04 7.96 -17.79
N LYS A 174 14.88 7.75 -17.16
CA LYS A 174 13.72 8.64 -17.30
C LYS A 174 14.00 10.06 -16.81
N LEU A 175 14.83 10.19 -15.78
CA LEU A 175 15.23 11.47 -15.18
C LEU A 175 16.51 12.06 -15.80
N GLY A 176 17.19 11.35 -16.71
CA GLY A 176 18.46 11.80 -17.27
C GLY A 176 19.61 11.85 -16.24
N LEU A 177 19.59 10.93 -15.27
CA LEU A 177 20.64 10.76 -14.26
C LEU A 177 21.65 9.69 -14.70
N PRO A 178 22.89 9.73 -14.18
CA PRO A 178 23.86 8.67 -14.40
C PRO A 178 23.31 7.30 -13.96
N LEU A 179 23.61 6.27 -14.75
CA LEU A 179 23.28 4.89 -14.44
C LEU A 179 24.15 4.39 -13.28
N ALA A 180 23.58 3.56 -12.42
CA ALA A 180 24.35 2.85 -11.41
C ALA A 180 24.99 1.61 -12.05
N ASP A 181 26.27 1.39 -11.76
CA ASP A 181 26.96 0.16 -12.16
C ASP A 181 26.34 -1.03 -11.42
N ARG A 182 26.12 -2.12 -12.18
CA ARG A 182 25.64 -3.37 -11.62
C ARG A 182 26.77 -3.98 -10.80
N SER A 183 26.64 -3.99 -9.47
CA SER A 183 27.46 -4.82 -8.58
C SER A 183 26.75 -6.14 -8.31
#